data_AF-A0A1D1XKE3-F1
#
_entry.id   AF-A0A1D1XKE3-F1
#
_cell.length_a   1.000
_cell.length_b   1.000
_cell.length_c   1.000
_cell.angle_alpha   90.00
_cell.angle_beta   90.00
_cell.angle_gamma   90.00
#
_symmetry.space_group_name_H-M   'P 1'
#
loop_
_entity.id
_entity.type
_entity.pdbx_description
1 polymer ?
#
loop_
_entity_poly.entity_id
_entity_poly.type
_entity_poly.pdbx_seq_one_letter_code
_entity_poly.pdbx_strand_id
1 'polypeptide(L)'
;MFKLLRYLKLLSPLLRLLRRLTASVKNVCQLSKADLPGWPLLSPSKVQLQKCGKCSRGFCSPINYRRHIRMHRRSLNFNKVSPKNRELLGAFWDKLSLDEATELASIKDMSLEEVSGSSIMRALASLMRKPGFSSLPQAYLKAGAILLDIVECRPSIFPISSQELFGVLDEASEKTFLCPGTALSLQRFVFDKEVGKIAMEMKNLVACTSFLLEQKLVKAWVADKDAEALRCQKLLFEEEEAAQK
;
A
#
# COMPACT_ATOMS: atom_id res chain seq x y z
N MET A 1 -14.43 12.70 49.71
CA MET A 1 -13.35 11.69 49.72
C MET A 1 -13.59 10.49 48.78
N PHE A 2 -14.82 10.00 48.60
CA PHE A 2 -15.11 8.82 47.75
C PHE A 2 -15.05 9.04 46.22
N LYS A 3 -15.16 10.27 45.71
CA LYS A 3 -15.10 10.55 44.25
C LYS A 3 -13.67 10.52 43.69
N LEU A 4 -12.65 10.90 44.48
CA LEU A 4 -11.24 10.91 44.05
C LEU A 4 -10.67 9.49 43.88
N LEU A 5 -11.06 8.56 44.76
CA LEU A 5 -10.64 7.15 44.72
C LEU A 5 -11.21 6.37 43.52
N ARG A 6 -12.36 6.79 42.98
CA ARG A 6 -12.96 6.19 41.77
C ARG A 6 -12.22 6.62 40.50
N TYR A 7 -11.75 7.86 40.44
CA TYR A 7 -10.92 8.37 39.33
C TYR A 7 -9.55 7.67 39.28
N LEU A 8 -8.88 7.49 40.43
CA LEU A 8 -7.59 6.81 40.51
C LEU A 8 -7.62 5.32 40.07
N LYS A 9 -8.74 4.62 40.28
CA LYS A 9 -8.93 3.23 39.81
C LYS A 9 -9.13 3.13 38.29
N LEU A 10 -9.66 4.17 37.64
CA LEU A 10 -9.86 4.23 36.18
C LEU A 10 -8.60 4.68 35.41
N LEU A 11 -7.66 5.35 36.08
CA LEU A 11 -6.40 5.79 35.47
C LEU A 11 -5.35 4.66 35.32
N SER A 12 -5.44 3.59 36.11
CA SER A 12 -4.49 2.47 36.10
C SER A 12 -4.49 1.63 34.80
N PRO A 13 -5.65 1.29 34.19
CA PRO A 13 -5.70 0.64 32.88
C PRO A 13 -5.25 1.56 31.74
N LEU A 14 -5.64 2.84 31.78
CA LEU A 14 -5.28 3.84 30.78
C LEU A 14 -3.76 4.13 30.76
N LEU A 15 -3.12 4.23 31.92
CA LEU A 15 -1.66 4.36 32.02
C LEU A 15 -0.92 3.10 31.55
N ARG A 16 -1.51 1.90 31.72
CA ARG A 16 -0.98 0.65 31.17
C ARG A 16 -1.13 0.57 29.65
N LEU A 17 -2.22 1.09 29.10
CA LEU A 17 -2.45 1.20 27.65
C LEU A 17 -1.50 2.21 27.00
N LEU A 18 -1.31 3.38 27.63
CA LEU A 18 -0.32 4.39 27.22
C LEU A 18 1.12 3.89 27.30
N ARG A 19 1.47 3.08 28.31
CA ARG A 19 2.80 2.41 28.38
C ARG A 19 2.99 1.34 27.31
N ARG A 20 1.93 0.64 26.89
CA ARG A 20 1.98 -0.32 25.76
C ARG A 20 2.07 0.39 24.41
N LEU A 21 1.33 1.49 24.23
CA LEU A 21 1.40 2.33 23.03
C LEU A 21 2.78 2.98 22.88
N THR A 22 3.35 3.51 23.96
CA THR A 22 4.72 4.09 23.94
C THR A 22 5.82 3.04 23.75
N ALA A 23 5.62 1.79 24.22
CA ALA A 23 6.50 0.67 23.89
C ALA A 23 6.38 0.23 22.41
N SER A 24 5.17 0.27 21.84
CA SER A 24 4.92 0.02 20.42
C SER A 24 5.57 1.08 19.52
N VAL A 25 5.45 2.36 19.89
CA VAL A 25 6.07 3.49 19.17
C VAL A 25 7.60 3.45 19.24
N LYS A 26 8.19 3.02 20.37
CA LYS A 26 9.65 2.83 20.47
C LYS A 26 10.16 1.65 19.64
N ASN A 27 9.39 0.57 19.50
CA ASN A 27 9.76 -0.58 18.66
C ASN A 27 9.76 -0.25 17.16
N VAL A 28 8.92 0.68 16.69
CA VAL A 28 8.90 1.10 15.28
C VAL A 28 10.15 1.89 14.90
N CYS A 29 10.71 2.73 15.79
CA CYS A 29 11.95 3.47 15.52
C CYS A 29 13.23 2.62 15.63
N GLN A 30 13.22 1.50 16.37
CA GLN A 30 14.37 0.59 16.49
C GLN A 30 14.43 -0.49 15.40
N LEU A 31 13.36 -0.69 14.62
CA LEU A 31 13.35 -1.61 13.47
C LEU A 31 14.19 -1.10 12.27
N SER A 32 14.81 0.07 12.41
CA SER A 32 15.76 0.64 11.44
C SER A 32 17.17 0.04 11.49
N LYS A 33 17.51 -0.77 12.51
CA LYS A 33 18.89 -1.30 12.69
C LYS A 33 19.04 -2.76 13.11
N ALA A 34 17.98 -3.56 13.16
CA ALA A 34 18.10 -4.99 13.43
C ALA A 34 17.93 -5.79 12.13
N ASP A 35 19.04 -6.29 11.60
CA ASP A 35 19.01 -7.41 10.65
C ASP A 35 18.24 -8.56 11.31
N LEU A 36 17.18 -9.02 10.64
CA LEU A 36 16.35 -10.12 11.12
C LEU A 36 17.19 -11.41 11.19
N PRO A 37 17.35 -12.04 12.38
CA PRO A 37 18.15 -13.25 12.51
C PRO A 37 17.42 -14.43 11.84
N GLY A 38 18.11 -15.16 10.97
CA GLY A 38 17.60 -16.38 10.31
C GLY A 38 17.72 -16.45 8.78
N TRP A 39 18.35 -15.48 8.14
CA TRP A 39 18.53 -15.48 6.68
C TRP A 39 19.87 -16.14 6.29
N PRO A 40 19.90 -17.10 5.34
CA PRO A 40 21.14 -17.80 4.98
C PRO A 40 22.14 -16.87 4.30
N LEU A 41 23.41 -17.00 4.67
CA LEU A 41 24.57 -16.21 4.20
C LEU A 41 25.01 -16.49 2.75
N LEU A 42 24.23 -17.27 1.98
CA LEU A 42 24.57 -17.60 0.60
C LEU A 42 24.09 -16.46 -0.30
N SER A 43 25.04 -15.67 -0.81
CA SER A 43 24.76 -14.57 -1.74
C SER A 43 24.16 -15.12 -3.03
N PRO A 44 22.85 -14.99 -3.28
CA PRO A 44 22.29 -15.37 -4.56
C PRO A 44 22.88 -14.43 -5.62
N SER A 45 23.12 -14.92 -6.83
CA SER A 45 23.57 -14.09 -7.96
C SER A 45 22.70 -12.84 -8.04
N LYS A 46 23.29 -11.66 -7.82
CA LYS A 46 22.56 -10.38 -7.73
C LYS A 46 21.60 -10.25 -8.92
N VAL A 47 20.29 -10.09 -8.68
CA VAL A 47 19.35 -9.77 -9.77
C VAL A 47 19.89 -8.58 -10.56
N GLN A 48 19.96 -8.74 -11.88
CA GLN A 48 20.26 -7.63 -12.77
C GLN A 48 19.13 -6.60 -12.67
N LEU A 49 19.39 -5.50 -11.97
CA LEU A 49 18.45 -4.40 -11.88
C LEU A 49 18.32 -3.72 -13.24
N GLN A 50 17.08 -3.48 -13.67
CA GLN A 50 16.78 -2.65 -14.83
C GLN A 50 17.04 -1.18 -14.47
N LYS A 51 18.11 -0.61 -15.02
CA LYS A 51 18.47 0.79 -14.80
C LYS A 51 17.67 1.70 -15.72
N CYS A 52 17.22 2.84 -15.20
CA CYS A 52 16.64 3.88 -16.03
C CYS A 52 17.72 4.59 -16.86
N GLY A 53 17.45 4.84 -18.15
CA GLY A 53 18.36 5.60 -19.01
C GLY A 53 18.35 7.12 -18.76
N LYS A 54 17.40 7.62 -17.94
CA LYS A 54 17.19 9.06 -17.68
C LYS A 54 17.47 9.48 -16.24
N CYS A 55 17.67 8.54 -15.31
CA CYS A 55 18.00 8.83 -13.93
C CYS A 55 18.77 7.65 -13.29
N SER A 56 19.23 7.82 -12.04
CA SER A 56 20.04 6.82 -11.33
C SER A 56 19.26 5.64 -10.73
N ARG A 57 17.94 5.56 -10.94
CA ARG A 57 17.10 4.51 -10.33
C ARG A 57 17.26 3.17 -11.06
N GLY A 58 17.27 2.09 -10.26
CA GLY A 58 17.26 0.71 -10.73
C GLY A 58 16.06 -0.04 -10.17
N PHE A 59 15.56 -1.02 -10.92
CA PHE A 59 14.34 -1.76 -10.60
C PHE A 59 14.54 -3.27 -10.74
N CYS A 60 14.12 -4.06 -9.76
CA CYS A 60 14.08 -5.51 -9.89
C CYS A 60 12.80 -5.99 -10.59
N SER A 61 11.70 -5.22 -10.50
CA SER A 61 10.45 -5.53 -11.19
C SER A 61 10.31 -4.75 -12.51
N PRO A 62 10.15 -5.45 -13.65
CA PRO A 62 9.72 -4.84 -14.91
C PRO A 62 8.42 -4.01 -14.82
N ILE A 63 7.52 -4.32 -13.89
CA ILE A 63 6.28 -3.55 -13.66
C ILE A 63 6.63 -2.17 -13.12
N ASN A 64 7.40 -2.11 -12.02
CA ASN A 64 7.82 -0.84 -11.42
C ASN A 64 8.72 -0.04 -12.37
N TYR A 65 9.63 -0.69 -13.11
CA TYR A 65 10.42 -0.03 -14.16
C TYR A 65 9.53 0.67 -15.19
N ARG A 66 8.49 0.00 -15.69
CA ARG A 66 7.58 0.57 -16.68
C ARG A 66 6.74 1.72 -16.11
N ARG A 67 6.23 1.57 -14.89
CA ARG A 67 5.57 2.67 -14.18
C ARG A 67 6.49 3.89 -14.07
N HIS A 68 7.76 3.67 -13.78
CA HIS A 68 8.75 4.72 -13.67
C HIS A 68 9.08 5.40 -15.01
N ILE A 69 9.43 4.67 -16.07
CA ILE A 69 9.80 5.30 -17.36
C ILE A 69 8.64 6.10 -17.98
N ARG A 70 7.40 5.73 -17.64
CA ARG A 70 6.21 6.49 -18.06
C ARG A 70 6.21 7.92 -17.51
N MET A 71 6.72 8.11 -16.30
CA MET A 71 6.89 9.43 -15.68
C MET A 71 7.75 10.35 -16.54
N HIS A 72 8.85 9.81 -17.06
CA HIS A 72 9.76 10.54 -17.93
C HIS A 72 9.20 10.81 -19.34
N ARG A 73 8.21 10.03 -19.81
CA ARG A 73 7.59 10.25 -21.12
C ARG A 73 6.63 11.43 -21.10
N ARG A 74 5.94 11.66 -19.98
CA ARG A 74 4.90 12.70 -19.90
C ARG A 74 5.40 14.06 -19.40
N SER A 75 6.70 14.20 -19.10
CA SER A 75 7.27 15.41 -18.48
C SER A 75 6.39 15.96 -17.35
N LEU A 76 5.78 15.06 -16.58
CA LEU A 76 4.76 15.42 -15.60
C LEU A 76 5.42 16.14 -14.42
N ASN A 77 4.85 17.28 -14.03
CA ASN A 77 5.17 17.99 -12.78
C ASN A 77 4.66 17.21 -11.55
N PHE A 78 5.04 15.93 -11.44
CA PHE A 78 4.61 15.00 -10.39
C PHE A 78 4.92 15.53 -8.99
N ASN A 79 6.05 16.20 -8.84
CA ASN A 79 6.51 16.78 -7.58
C ASN A 79 5.49 17.75 -6.96
N LYS A 80 4.56 18.33 -7.74
CA LYS A 80 3.52 19.25 -7.23
C LYS A 80 2.18 18.57 -6.93
N VAL A 81 1.76 17.58 -7.74
CA VAL A 81 0.41 16.98 -7.64
C VAL A 81 0.38 15.72 -6.77
N SER A 82 1.49 14.98 -6.73
CA SER A 82 1.59 13.73 -5.96
C SER A 82 1.48 13.91 -4.46
N PRO A 83 2.16 14.89 -3.82
CA PRO A 83 2.07 15.05 -2.37
C PRO A 83 0.64 15.32 -1.90
N LYS A 84 -0.07 16.22 -2.60
CA LYS A 84 -1.46 16.56 -2.28
C LYS A 84 -2.40 15.36 -2.44
N ASN A 85 -2.27 14.60 -3.52
CA ASN A 85 -3.10 13.40 -3.72
C ASN A 85 -2.82 12.34 -2.66
N ARG A 86 -1.55 12.18 -2.26
CA ARG A 86 -1.17 11.26 -1.19
C ARG A 86 -1.75 11.67 0.15
N GLU A 87 -1.70 12.95 0.50
CA GLU A 87 -2.30 13.48 1.73
C GLU A 87 -3.81 13.24 1.78
N LEU A 88 -4.52 13.57 0.69
CA LEU A 88 -5.97 13.34 0.59
C LEU A 88 -6.34 11.86 0.67
N LEU A 89 -5.55 11.00 0.02
CA LEU A 89 -5.76 9.55 0.07
C LEU A 89 -5.44 8.98 1.46
N GLY A 90 -4.46 9.56 2.16
CA GLY A 90 -4.12 9.19 3.53
C GLY A 90 -5.22 9.55 4.51
N ALA A 91 -5.74 10.78 4.41
CA ALA A 91 -6.88 11.22 5.20
C ALA A 91 -8.13 10.36 4.94
N PHE A 92 -8.35 9.93 3.67
CA PHE A 92 -9.40 8.98 3.34
C PHE A 92 -9.19 7.63 4.05
N TRP A 93 -7.98 7.06 3.99
CA TRP A 93 -7.66 5.79 4.66
C TRP A 93 -7.86 5.87 6.17
N ASP A 94 -7.34 6.91 6.81
CA ASP A 94 -7.40 7.08 8.27
C ASP A 94 -8.83 7.37 8.78
N LYS A 95 -9.75 7.76 7.90
CA LYS A 95 -11.19 7.92 8.19
C LYS A 95 -11.93 6.57 8.24
N LEU A 96 -11.41 5.53 7.59
CA LEU A 96 -12.10 4.24 7.48
C LEU A 96 -12.21 3.56 8.84
N SER A 97 -13.34 2.90 9.06
CA SER A 97 -13.46 1.92 10.14
C SER A 97 -12.51 0.73 9.91
N LEU A 98 -12.28 -0.05 10.96
CA LEU A 98 -11.46 -1.25 10.86
C LEU A 98 -11.98 -2.22 9.80
N ASP A 99 -13.30 -2.40 9.72
CA ASP A 99 -13.94 -3.31 8.77
C ASP A 99 -13.75 -2.81 7.33
N GLU A 100 -14.01 -1.52 7.08
CA GLU A 100 -13.80 -0.90 5.77
C GLU A 100 -12.34 -0.95 5.33
N ALA A 101 -11.40 -0.67 6.24
CA ALA A 101 -9.96 -0.72 5.95
C ALA A 101 -9.50 -2.14 5.63
N THR A 102 -10.02 -3.13 6.37
CA THR A 102 -9.71 -4.56 6.15
C THR A 102 -10.26 -5.04 4.81
N GLU A 103 -11.52 -4.71 4.51
CA GLU A 103 -12.13 -5.02 3.23
C GLU A 103 -11.36 -4.35 2.09
N LEU A 104 -10.96 -3.09 2.24
CA LEU A 104 -10.19 -2.36 1.23
C LEU A 104 -8.77 -2.90 1.05
N ALA A 105 -8.15 -3.43 2.09
CA ALA A 105 -6.82 -4.05 2.03
C ALA A 105 -6.80 -5.39 1.28
N SER A 106 -7.88 -6.16 1.36
CA SER A 106 -7.97 -7.46 0.68
C SER A 106 -8.00 -7.32 -0.84
N ILE A 107 -7.12 -8.04 -1.54
CA ILE A 107 -7.13 -8.11 -3.01
C ILE A 107 -7.77 -9.40 -3.54
N LYS A 108 -8.37 -10.23 -2.69
CA LYS A 108 -8.86 -11.57 -3.03
C LYS A 108 -9.83 -11.57 -4.23
N ASP A 109 -10.73 -10.59 -4.25
CA ASP A 109 -11.81 -10.46 -5.24
C ASP A 109 -11.41 -9.59 -6.45
N MET A 110 -10.15 -9.15 -6.50
CA MET A 110 -9.62 -8.41 -7.63
C MET A 110 -9.21 -9.38 -8.75
N SER A 111 -9.37 -8.95 -9.99
CA SER A 111 -8.84 -9.63 -11.17
C SER A 111 -8.02 -8.67 -12.02
N LEU A 112 -6.99 -9.23 -12.67
CA LEU A 112 -6.13 -8.56 -13.63
C LEU A 112 -6.12 -9.40 -14.90
N GLU A 113 -7.01 -9.05 -15.84
CA GLU A 113 -7.34 -9.89 -16.99
C GLU A 113 -7.63 -11.34 -16.53
N GLU A 114 -6.80 -12.30 -16.91
CA GLU A 114 -6.94 -13.73 -16.60
C GLU A 114 -6.40 -14.13 -15.20
N VAL A 115 -5.75 -13.21 -14.48
CA VAL A 115 -5.10 -13.51 -13.20
C VAL A 115 -5.93 -13.01 -12.03
N SER A 116 -6.33 -13.91 -11.13
CA SER A 116 -7.02 -13.55 -9.89
C SER A 116 -6.05 -13.07 -8.81
N GLY A 117 -6.49 -12.10 -8.00
CA GLY A 117 -5.74 -11.59 -6.86
C GLY A 117 -5.42 -12.67 -5.84
N SER A 118 -6.33 -13.63 -5.63
CA SER A 118 -6.08 -14.82 -4.80
C SER A 118 -4.91 -15.68 -5.31
N SER A 119 -4.73 -15.81 -6.63
CA SER A 119 -3.59 -16.54 -7.21
C SER A 119 -2.27 -15.81 -6.98
N ILE A 120 -2.27 -14.48 -7.11
CA ILE A 120 -1.11 -13.62 -6.81
C ILE A 120 -0.75 -13.71 -5.32
N MET A 121 -1.73 -13.63 -4.42
CA MET A 121 -1.51 -13.78 -2.97
C MET A 121 -0.88 -15.15 -2.65
N ARG A 122 -1.38 -16.23 -3.24
CA ARG A 122 -0.83 -17.59 -3.05
C ARG A 122 0.61 -17.70 -3.56
N ALA A 123 0.90 -17.12 -4.73
CA ALA A 123 2.25 -17.10 -5.27
C ALA A 123 3.21 -16.26 -4.40
N LEU A 124 2.76 -15.11 -3.91
CA LEU A 124 3.51 -14.26 -2.99
C LEU A 124 3.79 -15.00 -1.66
N ALA A 125 2.79 -15.66 -1.07
CA ALA A 125 2.96 -16.49 0.11
C ALA A 125 3.96 -17.64 -0.12
N SER A 126 3.97 -18.23 -1.31
CA SER A 126 4.98 -19.22 -1.69
C SER A 126 6.39 -18.65 -1.75
N LEU A 127 6.55 -17.45 -2.33
CA LEU A 127 7.83 -16.74 -2.36
C LEU A 127 8.32 -16.41 -0.94
N MET A 128 7.43 -15.93 -0.05
CA MET A 128 7.78 -15.54 1.31
C MET A 128 8.15 -16.71 2.22
N ARG A 129 7.73 -17.94 1.91
CA ARG A 129 8.16 -19.15 2.67
C ARG A 129 9.59 -19.57 2.38
N LYS A 130 10.17 -19.15 1.25
CA LYS A 130 11.50 -19.56 0.80
C LYS A 130 12.34 -18.37 0.27
N PRO A 131 12.49 -17.30 1.06
CA PRO A 131 13.09 -16.07 0.54
C PRO A 131 14.59 -16.20 0.28
N GLY A 132 15.29 -17.08 1.00
CA GLY A 132 16.73 -17.33 0.84
C GLY A 132 17.14 -17.95 -0.50
N PHE A 133 16.19 -18.34 -1.35
CA PHE A 133 16.44 -18.83 -2.71
C PHE A 133 16.17 -17.76 -3.78
N SER A 134 15.76 -16.57 -3.37
CA SER A 134 15.46 -15.47 -4.28
C SER A 134 16.66 -14.55 -4.42
N SER A 135 16.99 -14.18 -5.65
CA SER A 135 18.01 -13.18 -5.95
C SER A 135 17.52 -11.73 -5.84
N LEU A 136 16.28 -11.53 -5.38
CA LEU A 136 15.66 -10.21 -5.22
C LEU A 136 16.27 -9.41 -4.07
N PRO A 137 16.26 -8.07 -4.14
CA PRO A 137 16.73 -7.22 -3.06
C PRO A 137 16.00 -7.49 -1.73
N GLN A 138 16.75 -7.51 -0.64
CA GLN A 138 16.22 -7.77 0.71
C GLN A 138 15.10 -6.81 1.11
N ALA A 139 15.26 -5.52 0.82
CA ALA A 139 14.24 -4.51 1.11
C ALA A 139 12.92 -4.80 0.39
N TYR A 140 12.99 -5.27 -0.85
CA TYR A 140 11.82 -5.64 -1.66
C TYR A 140 11.12 -6.89 -1.11
N LEU A 141 11.87 -7.90 -0.68
CA LEU A 141 11.31 -9.08 -0.03
C LEU A 141 10.67 -8.76 1.33
N LYS A 142 11.32 -7.90 2.15
CA LYS A 142 10.75 -7.42 3.42
C LYS A 142 9.44 -6.68 3.20
N ALA A 143 9.39 -5.78 2.21
CA ALA A 143 8.15 -5.11 1.82
C ALA A 143 7.08 -6.11 1.35
N GLY A 144 7.48 -7.14 0.59
CA GLY A 144 6.60 -8.22 0.17
C GLY A 144 5.97 -9.01 1.31
N ALA A 145 6.74 -9.32 2.36
CA ALA A 145 6.23 -10.02 3.54
C ALA A 145 5.20 -9.19 4.31
N ILE A 146 5.50 -7.92 4.56
CA ILE A 146 4.57 -7.01 5.24
C ILE A 146 3.32 -6.79 4.38
N LEU A 147 3.49 -6.62 3.07
CA LEU A 147 2.39 -6.45 2.13
C LEU A 147 1.48 -7.69 2.09
N LEU A 148 2.06 -8.90 2.18
CA LEU A 148 1.28 -10.14 2.28
C LEU A 148 0.41 -10.14 3.53
N ASP A 149 0.98 -9.79 4.69
CA ASP A 149 0.23 -9.70 5.94
C ASP A 149 -0.90 -8.66 5.87
N ILE A 150 -0.69 -7.53 5.19
CA ILE A 150 -1.72 -6.51 4.91
C ILE A 150 -2.86 -7.09 4.06
N VAL A 151 -2.57 -7.69 2.91
CA VAL A 151 -3.61 -8.17 2.00
C VAL A 151 -4.31 -9.44 2.50
N GLU A 152 -3.67 -10.19 3.39
CA GLU A 152 -4.29 -11.29 4.16
C GLU A 152 -5.07 -10.80 5.38
N CYS A 153 -5.12 -9.49 5.63
CA CYS A 153 -5.89 -8.91 6.72
C CYS A 153 -5.47 -9.45 8.10
N ARG A 154 -4.18 -9.72 8.30
CA ARG A 154 -3.71 -10.36 9.53
C ARG A 154 -3.92 -9.44 10.74
N PRO A 155 -4.49 -9.93 11.86
CA PRO A 155 -4.72 -9.13 13.06
C PRO A 155 -3.47 -8.50 13.66
N SER A 156 -2.28 -9.04 13.37
CA SER A 156 -1.00 -8.49 13.83
C SER A 156 -0.62 -7.17 13.19
N ILE A 157 -1.20 -6.83 12.03
CA ILE A 157 -0.91 -5.59 11.29
C ILE A 157 -2.01 -4.55 11.47
N PHE A 158 -3.25 -4.97 11.72
CA PHE A 158 -4.37 -4.04 11.85
C PHE A 158 -4.61 -3.60 13.30
N PRO A 159 -5.01 -2.34 13.54
CA PRO A 159 -5.19 -1.27 12.55
C PRO A 159 -3.84 -0.72 12.04
N ILE A 160 -3.72 -0.52 10.73
CA ILE A 160 -2.54 0.07 10.07
C ILE A 160 -2.83 1.51 9.68
N SER A 161 -1.96 2.45 10.04
CA SER A 161 -2.10 3.86 9.65
C SER A 161 -1.81 4.08 8.16
N SER A 162 -2.32 5.17 7.59
CA SER A 162 -2.00 5.56 6.20
C SER A 162 -0.49 5.73 5.98
N GLN A 163 0.23 6.27 6.97
CA GLN A 163 1.67 6.46 6.92
C GLN A 163 2.42 5.12 6.79
N GLU A 164 2.04 4.12 7.59
CA GLU A 164 2.63 2.78 7.56
C GLU A 164 2.28 2.05 6.26
N LEU A 165 1.00 2.06 5.87
CA LEU A 165 0.53 1.45 4.63
C LEU A 165 1.26 2.03 3.42
N PHE A 166 1.33 3.36 3.31
CA PHE A 166 1.93 3.99 2.15
C PHE A 166 3.44 3.83 2.14
N GLY A 167 4.09 3.74 3.31
CA GLY A 167 5.50 3.37 3.41
C GLY A 167 5.78 1.98 2.82
N VAL A 168 4.94 0.99 3.15
CA VAL A 168 5.05 -0.36 2.59
C VAL A 168 4.80 -0.36 1.09
N LEU A 169 3.78 0.36 0.61
CA LEU A 169 3.48 0.50 -0.81
C LEU A 169 4.61 1.19 -1.57
N ASP A 170 5.27 2.19 -0.97
CA ASP A 170 6.44 2.83 -1.56
C ASP A 170 7.60 1.84 -1.72
N GLU A 171 7.90 1.00 -0.73
CA GLU A 171 8.96 -0.01 -0.86
C GLU A 171 8.58 -1.12 -1.86
N ALA A 172 7.36 -1.64 -1.78
CA ALA A 172 6.87 -2.70 -2.66
C ALA A 172 6.76 -2.27 -4.14
N SER A 173 6.51 -0.99 -4.37
CA SER A 173 6.48 -0.37 -5.70
C SER A 173 7.82 0.19 -6.15
N GLU A 174 8.90 -0.02 -5.38
CA GLU A 174 10.23 0.55 -5.65
C GLU A 174 10.17 2.08 -5.88
N LYS A 175 9.38 2.78 -5.06
CA LYS A 175 9.08 4.23 -5.09
C LYS A 175 8.31 4.65 -6.35
N THR A 176 7.38 3.82 -6.80
CA THR A 176 6.48 4.14 -7.93
C THR A 176 5.00 4.19 -7.55
N PHE A 177 4.67 3.99 -6.27
CA PHE A 177 3.33 4.16 -5.72
C PHE A 177 2.78 5.54 -6.07
N LEU A 178 1.52 5.57 -6.52
CA LEU A 178 0.81 6.75 -7.02
C LEU A 178 1.49 7.46 -8.21
N CYS A 179 2.53 6.89 -8.83
CA CYS A 179 3.05 7.41 -10.08
C CYS A 179 1.99 7.26 -11.19
N PRO A 180 1.73 8.28 -12.04
CA PRO A 180 0.85 8.22 -13.20
C PRO A 180 0.94 6.92 -13.99
N GLY A 181 0.01 6.01 -13.72
CA GLY A 181 0.17 4.59 -14.02
C GLY A 181 -0.98 3.70 -13.53
N THR A 182 -1.85 4.24 -12.67
CA THR A 182 -2.92 3.51 -11.97
C THR A 182 -4.26 3.46 -12.71
N ALA A 183 -4.46 4.27 -13.77
CA ALA A 183 -5.68 4.22 -14.56
C ALA A 183 -5.78 2.90 -15.36
N LEU A 184 -7.00 2.37 -15.58
CA LEU A 184 -7.26 1.11 -16.28
C LEU A 184 -6.57 1.02 -17.65
N SER A 185 -6.51 2.13 -18.40
CA SER A 185 -5.82 2.24 -19.69
C SER A 185 -4.29 2.05 -19.62
N LEU A 186 -3.73 1.97 -18.41
CA LEU A 186 -2.30 1.90 -18.15
C LEU A 186 -1.84 0.48 -17.77
N GLN A 187 -2.77 -0.42 -17.42
CA GLN A 187 -2.48 -1.83 -17.13
C GLN A 187 -1.77 -2.49 -18.33
N ARG A 188 -2.33 -2.38 -19.55
CA ARG A 188 -1.72 -2.98 -20.76
C ARG A 188 -0.28 -2.53 -21.02
N PHE A 189 0.06 -1.29 -20.70
CA PHE A 189 1.44 -0.78 -20.84
C PHE A 189 2.35 -1.34 -19.75
N VAL A 190 1.89 -1.33 -18.49
CA VAL A 190 2.63 -1.83 -17.32
C VAL A 190 2.85 -3.34 -17.38
N PHE A 191 2.06 -4.06 -18.17
CA PHE A 191 2.14 -5.51 -18.36
C PHE A 191 2.47 -5.95 -19.79
N ASP A 192 2.88 -5.06 -20.69
CA ASP A 192 3.36 -5.36 -22.05
C ASP A 192 2.38 -6.18 -22.89
N LYS A 193 1.08 -6.02 -22.60
CA LYS A 193 0.01 -6.84 -23.17
C LYS A 193 0.08 -8.35 -22.82
N GLU A 194 1.01 -8.79 -21.97
CA GLU A 194 1.14 -10.17 -21.47
C GLU A 194 0.89 -10.24 -19.96
N VAL A 195 -0.29 -9.79 -19.51
CA VAL A 195 -0.66 -9.71 -18.08
C VAL A 195 -0.49 -11.05 -17.37
N GLY A 196 -1.05 -12.13 -17.93
CA GLY A 196 -1.04 -13.47 -17.34
C GLY A 196 0.34 -13.94 -16.93
N LYS A 197 1.28 -13.83 -17.87
CA LYS A 197 2.66 -14.26 -17.70
C LYS A 197 3.44 -13.30 -16.80
N ILE A 198 3.38 -12.00 -17.07
CA ILE A 198 4.20 -11.00 -16.36
C ILE A 198 3.78 -10.88 -14.89
N ALA A 199 2.48 -10.94 -14.59
CA ALA A 199 2.00 -10.82 -13.22
C ALA A 199 2.48 -11.95 -12.32
N MET A 200 2.64 -13.15 -12.87
CA MET A 200 3.01 -14.36 -12.14
C MET A 200 4.52 -14.62 -12.09
N GLU A 201 5.35 -13.80 -12.74
CA GLU A 201 6.81 -13.88 -12.58
C GLU A 201 7.23 -13.55 -11.15
N MET A 202 8.14 -14.34 -10.58
CA MET A 202 8.61 -14.20 -9.19
C MET A 202 9.03 -12.76 -8.82
N LYS A 203 9.79 -12.09 -9.70
CA LYS A 203 10.26 -10.70 -9.50
C LYS A 203 9.14 -9.65 -9.50
N ASN A 204 7.97 -10.00 -10.02
CA ASN A 204 6.82 -9.11 -10.17
C ASN A 204 5.76 -9.30 -9.10
N LEU A 205 5.79 -10.36 -8.30
CA LEU A 205 4.72 -10.67 -7.34
C LEU A 205 4.47 -9.51 -6.34
N VAL A 206 5.52 -8.98 -5.72
CA VAL A 206 5.40 -7.85 -4.77
C VAL A 206 4.87 -6.59 -5.47
N ALA A 207 5.43 -6.26 -6.64
CA ALA A 207 4.95 -5.13 -7.45
C ALA A 207 3.47 -5.30 -7.87
N CYS A 208 3.05 -6.50 -8.28
CA CYS A 208 1.67 -6.81 -8.66
C CYS A 208 0.70 -6.63 -7.50
N THR A 209 1.03 -7.21 -6.35
CA THR A 209 0.22 -7.07 -5.14
C THR A 209 0.07 -5.60 -4.76
N SER A 210 1.17 -4.83 -4.79
CA SER A 210 1.13 -3.39 -4.47
C SER A 210 0.30 -2.61 -5.48
N PHE A 211 0.38 -2.95 -6.76
CA PHE A 211 -0.36 -2.31 -7.84
C PHE A 211 -1.87 -2.59 -7.74
N LEU A 212 -2.28 -3.82 -7.40
CA LEU A 212 -3.68 -4.16 -7.18
C LEU A 212 -4.27 -3.44 -5.97
N LEU A 213 -3.53 -3.40 -4.86
CA LEU A 213 -3.95 -2.68 -3.66
C LEU A 213 -4.06 -1.17 -3.94
N GLU A 214 -3.08 -0.58 -4.62
CA GLU A 214 -3.13 0.82 -5.05
C GLU A 214 -4.36 1.09 -5.94
N GLN A 215 -4.65 0.24 -6.92
CA GLN A 215 -5.83 0.41 -7.77
C GLN A 215 -7.13 0.35 -6.96
N LYS A 216 -7.23 -0.59 -6.01
CA LYS A 216 -8.42 -0.73 -5.17
C LYS A 216 -8.60 0.51 -4.29
N LEU A 217 -7.52 0.95 -3.65
CA LEU A 217 -7.48 2.15 -2.82
C LEU A 217 -7.89 3.42 -3.59
N VAL A 218 -7.31 3.65 -4.78
CA VAL A 218 -7.64 4.83 -5.61
C VAL A 218 -9.09 4.77 -6.09
N LYS A 219 -9.60 3.60 -6.48
CA LYS A 219 -11.01 3.45 -6.89
C LYS A 219 -11.98 3.76 -5.76
N ALA A 220 -11.72 3.24 -4.56
CA ALA A 220 -12.55 3.50 -3.39
C ALA A 220 -12.55 4.98 -3.00
N TRP A 221 -11.38 5.63 -3.05
CA TRP A 221 -11.27 7.06 -2.78
C TRP A 221 -12.03 7.92 -3.80
N VAL A 222 -11.94 7.59 -5.10
CA VAL A 222 -12.71 8.27 -6.14
C VAL A 222 -14.21 8.10 -5.89
N ALA A 223 -14.67 6.89 -5.55
CA ALA A 223 -16.07 6.64 -5.23
C ALA A 223 -16.56 7.42 -3.98
N ASP A 224 -15.74 7.54 -2.94
CA ASP A 224 -16.04 8.38 -1.75
C ASP A 224 -16.20 9.86 -2.14
N LYS A 225 -15.32 10.36 -3.02
CA LYS A 225 -15.38 11.74 -3.52
C LYS A 225 -16.59 11.98 -4.41
N ASP A 226 -16.94 11.04 -5.28
CA ASP A 226 -18.14 11.13 -6.12
C ASP A 226 -19.41 11.11 -5.27
N ALA A 227 -19.46 10.25 -4.24
CA ALA A 227 -20.58 10.20 -3.31
C ALA A 227 -20.72 11.48 -2.48
N GLU A 228 -19.60 12.08 -2.06
CA GLU A 228 -19.58 13.38 -1.37
C GLU A 228 -20.06 14.50 -2.29
N ALA A 229 -19.57 14.56 -3.52
CA ALA A 229 -20.01 15.55 -4.51
C ALA A 229 -21.51 15.46 -4.78
N LEU A 230 -22.05 14.23 -4.92
CA LEU A 230 -23.48 14.02 -5.12
C LEU A 230 -24.32 14.48 -3.91
N ARG A 231 -23.82 14.30 -2.68
CA ARG A 231 -24.49 14.82 -1.48
C ARG A 231 -24.52 16.35 -1.47
N CYS A 232 -23.38 16.99 -1.78
CA CYS A 232 -23.32 18.46 -1.86
C CYS A 232 -24.24 19.01 -2.94
N GLN A 233 -24.31 18.36 -4.12
CA GLN A 233 -25.20 18.77 -5.19
C GLN A 233 -26.68 18.74 -4.77
N LYS A 234 -27.09 17.70 -4.05
CA LYS A 234 -28.48 17.59 -3.55
C LYS A 234 -28.81 18.69 -2.53
N LEU A 235 -27.88 18.96 -1.60
CA LEU A 235 -28.06 20.01 -0.61
C LEU A 235 -28.24 21.39 -1.26
N LEU A 236 -27.42 21.72 -2.26
CA LEU A 236 -27.52 22.98 -2.99
C LEU A 236 -28.87 23.12 -3.71
N PHE A 237 -29.40 22.04 -4.28
CA PHE A 237 -30.71 22.05 -4.92
C PHE A 237 -31.85 22.27 -3.91
N GLU A 238 -31.78 21.63 -2.74
CA GLU A 238 -32.75 21.81 -1.66
C GLU A 238 -32.74 23.24 -1.11
N GLU A 239 -31.55 23.84 -0.95
CA GLU A 239 -31.40 25.25 -0.52
C GLU A 239 -31.97 26.23 -1.56
N GLU A 240 -31.75 25.98 -2.85
CA GLU A 240 -32.30 26.81 -3.93
C GLU A 240 -33.83 26.71 -4.00
N GLU A 241 -34.39 25.50 -3.89
CA GLU A 241 -35.85 25.31 -3.87
C GLU A 241 -36.50 26.00 -2.67
N ALA A 242 -35.83 25.97 -1.50
CA ALA A 242 -36.29 26.66 -0.30
C ALA A 242 -36.25 28.19 -0.44
N ALA A 243 -35.29 28.74 -1.18
CA ALA A 243 -35.17 30.18 -1.42
C ALA A 243 -36.16 30.73 -2.46
N GLN A 244 -36.73 29.87 -3.31
CA GLN A 244 -37.72 30.23 -4.32
C GLN A 244 -39.17 30.14 -3.84
N LYS A 245 -39.41 29.59 -2.63
CA LYS A 245 -40.72 29.53 -1.96
C LYS A 245 -40.90 30.68 -0.98
#